data_AF-A0A7R7MZ94-F1
#
_entry.id   AF-A0A7R7MZ94-F1
#
_cell.length_a   1.000
_cell.length_b   1.000
_cell.length_c   1.000
_cell.angle_alpha   90.00
_cell.angle_beta   90.00
_cell.angle_gamma   90.00
#
_symmetry.space_group_name_H-M   'P 1'
#
loop_
_entity.id
_entity.type
_entity.pdbx_description
1 polymer ?
#
loop_
_entity_poly.entity_id
_entity_poly.type
_entity_poly.pdbx_seq_one_letter_code
_entity_poly.pdbx_strand_id
1 'polypeptide(L)'
;MDRGHRSGGSLELARLIDEAGEDLIPDLKQYYGIDLRDLFSEDKPLSPRWALMHVLHLPMESAFVAQQRGGPQFRGWTPDRYMTARLIDLQAIQNWMFLSANRDPDSKAPEMPEPYPLPDDIKVKKQLKDKPGSFGFMAKTLLAKAKKRKAAGG
;
A
#
# COMPACT_ATOMS: atom_id res chain seq x y z
N MET A 1 9.69 28.59 -38.31
CA MET A 1 8.94 27.30 -38.23
C MET A 1 8.82 26.94 -36.76
N ASP A 2 7.86 27.52 -36.05
CA ASP A 2 7.59 27.20 -34.65
C ASP A 2 6.83 25.88 -34.56
N ARG A 3 7.52 24.83 -34.11
CA ARG A 3 6.93 23.52 -33.87
C ARG A 3 6.10 23.59 -32.60
N GLY A 4 4.77 23.60 -32.77
CA GLY A 4 3.81 23.43 -31.69
C GLY A 4 4.17 22.23 -30.82
N HIS A 5 4.54 22.50 -29.57
CA HIS A 5 4.79 21.48 -28.57
C HIS A 5 3.45 20.83 -28.22
N ARG A 6 3.31 19.52 -28.50
CA ARG A 6 2.14 18.71 -28.15
C ARG A 6 1.77 18.93 -26.68
N SER A 7 0.61 19.54 -26.44
CA SER A 7 0.10 20.04 -25.15
C SER A 7 -0.17 18.97 -24.08
N GLY A 8 -0.16 17.67 -24.43
CA GLY A 8 -0.49 16.61 -23.48
C GLY A 8 0.53 16.38 -22.36
N GLY A 9 1.84 16.53 -22.66
CA GLY A 9 2.89 16.20 -21.68
C GLY A 9 3.00 17.19 -20.52
N SER A 10 2.85 18.49 -20.80
CA SER A 10 2.92 19.54 -19.79
C SER A 10 1.70 19.56 -18.87
N LEU A 11 0.50 19.35 -19.44
CA LEU A 11 -0.75 19.30 -18.67
C LEU A 11 -0.76 18.09 -17.72
N GLU A 12 -0.33 16.93 -18.20
CA GLU A 12 -0.27 15.72 -17.37
C GLU A 12 0.75 15.84 -16.25
N LEU A 13 1.94 16.41 -16.53
CA LEU A 13 2.93 16.65 -15.49
C LEU A 13 2.41 17.63 -14.43
N ALA A 14 1.75 18.71 -14.83
CA ALA A 14 1.16 19.67 -13.89
C ALA A 14 0.12 18.99 -12.98
N ARG A 15 -0.79 18.21 -13.56
CA ARG A 15 -1.78 17.43 -12.81
C ARG A 15 -1.13 16.50 -11.78
N LEU A 16 -0.06 15.79 -12.16
CA LEU A 16 0.66 14.88 -11.27
C LEU A 16 1.36 15.62 -10.12
N ILE A 17 1.89 16.81 -10.36
CA ILE A 17 2.50 17.66 -9.32
C ILE A 17 1.42 18.13 -8.33
N ASP A 18 0.26 18.57 -8.81
CA ASP A 18 -0.84 19.03 -7.97
C ASP A 18 -1.41 17.90 -7.09
N GLU A 19 -1.55 16.70 -7.64
CA GLU A 19 -2.14 15.56 -6.92
C GLU A 19 -1.15 14.81 -6.02
N ALA A 20 0.12 14.74 -6.39
CA ALA A 20 1.10 13.85 -5.77
C ALA A 20 2.48 14.48 -5.58
N GLY A 21 2.59 15.81 -5.60
CA GLY A 21 3.87 16.53 -5.52
C GLY A 21 4.72 16.19 -4.30
N GLU A 22 4.10 15.95 -3.15
CA GLU A 22 4.79 15.60 -1.89
C GLU A 22 5.59 14.29 -2.00
N ASP A 23 5.11 13.34 -2.79
CA ASP A 23 5.79 12.06 -3.04
C ASP A 23 6.66 12.12 -4.30
N LEU A 24 6.19 12.81 -5.33
CA LEU A 24 6.80 12.85 -6.65
C LEU A 24 8.10 13.67 -6.71
N ILE A 25 8.12 14.85 -6.08
CA ILE A 25 9.28 15.75 -6.13
C ILE A 25 10.50 15.11 -5.46
N PRO A 26 10.41 14.56 -4.24
CA PRO A 26 11.54 13.87 -3.61
C PRO A 26 12.02 12.67 -4.43
N ASP A 27 11.10 11.89 -5.00
CA ASP A 27 11.42 10.71 -5.82
C ASP A 27 12.22 11.07 -7.07
N LEU A 28 11.79 12.08 -7.83
CA LEU A 28 12.50 12.52 -9.03
C LEU A 28 13.92 12.99 -8.71
N LYS A 29 14.08 13.67 -7.57
CA LYS A 29 15.40 14.10 -7.10
C LYS A 29 16.26 12.91 -6.64
N GLN A 30 15.68 11.99 -5.88
CA GLN A 30 16.38 10.84 -5.31
C GLN A 30 16.85 9.86 -6.38
N TYR A 31 15.97 9.47 -7.31
CA TYR A 31 16.26 8.39 -8.26
C TYR A 31 16.95 8.88 -9.54
N TYR A 32 16.70 10.13 -9.95
CA TYR A 32 17.19 10.64 -11.22
C TYR A 32 17.99 11.94 -11.11
N GLY A 33 18.10 12.52 -9.91
CA GLY A 33 18.79 13.81 -9.70
C GLY A 33 18.04 15.03 -10.25
N ILE A 34 16.82 14.83 -10.77
CA ILE A 34 16.01 15.85 -11.45
C ILE A 34 15.46 16.85 -10.43
N ASP A 35 15.64 18.14 -10.69
CA ASP A 35 15.01 19.22 -9.95
C ASP A 35 13.88 19.83 -10.80
N LEU A 36 12.62 19.70 -10.35
CA LEU A 36 11.49 20.22 -11.14
C LEU A 36 11.48 21.75 -11.24
N ARG A 37 12.25 22.46 -10.42
CA ARG A 37 12.41 23.92 -10.57
C ARG A 37 13.09 24.28 -11.89
N ASP A 38 13.87 23.37 -12.46
CA ASP A 38 14.53 23.55 -13.76
C ASP A 38 13.53 23.67 -14.92
N LEU A 39 12.26 23.30 -14.74
CA LEU A 39 11.19 23.56 -15.74
C LEU A 39 11.06 25.04 -16.08
N PHE A 40 11.44 25.92 -15.16
CA PHE A 40 11.34 27.38 -15.27
C PHE A 40 12.71 28.05 -15.46
N SER A 41 13.78 27.27 -15.64
CA SER A 41 15.11 27.82 -15.89
C SER A 41 15.17 28.50 -17.26
N GLU A 42 15.72 29.70 -17.32
CA GLU A 42 15.97 30.41 -18.59
C GLU A 42 17.21 29.84 -19.31
N ASP A 43 18.24 29.43 -18.56
CA ASP A 43 19.49 28.92 -19.14
C ASP A 43 19.36 27.51 -19.74
N LYS A 44 18.78 26.57 -18.97
CA LYS A 44 18.67 25.15 -19.34
C LYS A 44 17.31 24.58 -18.91
N PRO A 45 16.22 24.93 -19.62
CA PRO A 45 14.89 24.50 -19.25
C PRO A 45 14.73 22.98 -19.33
N LEU A 46 14.22 22.38 -18.27
CA LEU A 46 13.82 20.98 -18.23
C LEU A 46 12.59 20.79 -19.14
N SER A 47 12.63 19.78 -20.02
CA SER A 47 11.46 19.47 -20.85
C SER A 47 10.37 18.78 -20.00
N PRO A 48 9.12 19.28 -19.98
CA PRO A 48 8.02 18.64 -19.23
C PRO A 48 7.78 17.20 -19.66
N ARG A 49 7.87 16.92 -20.97
CA ARG A 49 7.71 15.56 -21.51
C ARG A 49 8.83 14.64 -21.03
N TRP A 50 10.05 15.16 -20.92
CA TRP A 50 11.20 14.39 -20.45
C TRP A 50 11.08 14.07 -18.95
N ALA A 51 10.68 15.05 -18.14
CA ALA A 51 10.36 14.82 -16.73
C ALA A 51 9.24 13.77 -16.58
N LEU A 52 8.16 13.88 -17.36
CA LEU A 52 7.05 12.91 -17.35
C LEU A 52 7.51 11.48 -17.67
N MET A 53 8.45 11.29 -18.60
CA MET A 53 9.00 9.96 -18.87
C MET A 53 9.70 9.36 -17.64
N HIS A 54 10.35 10.17 -16.82
CA HIS A 54 10.97 9.70 -15.58
C HIS A 54 9.92 9.35 -14.52
N VAL A 55 8.84 10.13 -14.42
CA VAL A 55 7.70 9.80 -13.54
C VAL A 55 7.12 8.43 -13.89
N LEU A 56 6.90 8.15 -15.18
CA LEU A 56 6.31 6.89 -15.64
C LEU A 56 7.19 5.66 -15.39
N HIS A 57 8.50 5.85 -15.21
CA HIS A 57 9.46 4.76 -14.99
C HIS A 57 10.00 4.74 -13.57
N LEU A 58 9.37 5.48 -12.64
CA LEU A 58 9.76 5.45 -11.24
C LEU A 58 9.75 4.00 -10.71
N PRO A 59 10.77 3.62 -9.92
CA PRO A 59 10.89 2.27 -9.40
C PRO A 59 9.76 1.93 -8.43
N MET A 60 9.48 0.64 -8.23
CA MET A 60 8.35 0.18 -7.40
C MET A 60 8.48 0.61 -5.92
N GLU A 61 9.72 0.82 -5.47
CA GLU A 61 10.07 1.28 -4.13
C GLU A 61 9.79 2.77 -3.90
N SER A 62 9.50 3.53 -4.95
CA SER A 62 9.33 4.98 -4.88
C SER A 62 8.10 5.39 -4.05
N ALA A 63 8.18 6.58 -3.49
CA ALA A 63 7.10 7.20 -2.74
C ALA A 63 5.81 7.34 -3.56
N PHE A 64 5.95 7.86 -4.77
CA PHE A 64 4.88 8.08 -5.73
C PHE A 64 4.22 6.75 -6.13
N VAL A 65 5.00 5.73 -6.50
CA VAL A 65 4.45 4.42 -6.90
C VAL A 65 3.71 3.74 -5.74
N ALA A 66 4.23 3.85 -4.51
CA ALA A 66 3.53 3.36 -3.31
C ALA A 66 2.19 4.05 -3.10
N GLN A 67 2.15 5.38 -3.27
CA GLN A 67 0.92 6.16 -3.14
C GLN A 67 -0.11 5.75 -4.20
N GLN A 68 0.31 5.53 -5.46
CA GLN A 68 -0.55 5.01 -6.53
C GLN A 68 -1.08 3.60 -6.23
N ARG A 69 -0.30 2.77 -5.53
CA ARG A 69 -0.75 1.45 -5.02
C ARG A 69 -1.71 1.56 -3.85
N GLY A 70 -1.99 2.77 -3.35
CA GLY A 70 -2.99 3.08 -2.34
C GLY A 70 -2.44 3.27 -0.94
N GLY A 71 -1.20 3.77 -0.83
CA GLY A 71 -0.71 4.44 0.36
C GLY A 71 0.77 4.18 0.69
N PRO A 72 1.33 4.93 1.64
CA PRO A 72 2.74 4.83 2.03
C PRO A 72 3.13 3.45 2.56
N GLN A 73 2.18 2.65 3.04
CA GLN A 73 2.42 1.27 3.50
C GLN A 73 2.95 0.32 2.40
N PHE A 74 2.78 0.68 1.11
CA PHE A 74 3.33 -0.10 -0.01
C PHE A 74 4.78 0.27 -0.36
N ARG A 75 5.34 1.30 0.28
CA ARG A 75 6.70 1.78 -0.01
C ARG A 75 7.73 0.70 0.34
N GLY A 76 8.59 0.39 -0.61
CA GLY A 76 9.60 -0.67 -0.47
C GLY A 76 9.05 -2.10 -0.41
N TRP A 77 7.79 -2.32 -0.75
CA TRP A 77 7.21 -3.67 -0.92
C TRP A 77 7.35 -4.13 -2.36
N THR A 78 8.55 -4.65 -2.64
CA THR A 78 8.94 -5.28 -3.91
C THR A 78 8.58 -6.76 -3.93
N PRO A 79 8.58 -7.43 -5.10
CA PRO A 79 8.36 -8.87 -5.19
C PRO A 79 9.26 -9.66 -4.24
N ASP A 80 10.54 -9.28 -4.11
CA ASP A 80 11.48 -9.95 -3.20
C ASP A 80 11.05 -9.84 -1.74
N ARG A 81 10.48 -8.72 -1.33
CA ARG A 81 9.99 -8.53 0.04
C ARG A 81 8.74 -9.34 0.32
N TYR A 82 7.84 -9.47 -0.65
CA TYR A 82 6.69 -10.39 -0.57
C TYR A 82 7.16 -11.85 -0.49
N MET A 83 8.13 -12.25 -1.31
CA MET A 83 8.71 -13.60 -1.27
C MET A 83 9.38 -13.89 0.07
N THR A 84 10.09 -12.90 0.62
CA THR A 84 10.76 -13.02 1.93
C THR A 84 9.73 -13.20 3.05
N ALA A 85 8.67 -12.39 3.07
CA ALA A 85 7.57 -12.57 4.03
C ALA A 85 6.96 -13.97 3.93
N ARG A 86 6.74 -14.45 2.69
CA ARG A 86 6.21 -15.79 2.46
C ARG A 86 7.14 -16.90 2.93
N LEU A 87 8.46 -16.74 2.74
CA LEU A 87 9.46 -17.69 3.23
C LEU A 87 9.41 -17.79 4.77
N ILE A 88 9.31 -16.66 5.46
CA ILE A 88 9.20 -16.60 6.92
C ILE A 88 7.95 -17.35 7.39
N ASP A 89 6.80 -17.15 6.73
CA ASP A 89 5.56 -17.87 7.04
C ASP A 89 5.71 -19.38 6.87
N LEU A 90 6.28 -19.81 5.74
CA LEU A 90 6.49 -21.22 5.44
C LEU A 90 7.42 -21.88 6.46
N GLN A 91 8.47 -21.18 6.89
CA GLN A 91 9.38 -21.68 7.92
C GLN A 91 8.66 -21.81 9.27
N ALA A 92 7.84 -20.83 9.66
CA ALA A 92 7.06 -20.90 10.89
C ALA A 92 6.08 -22.08 10.86
N ILE A 93 5.39 -22.28 9.73
CA ILE A 93 4.49 -23.42 9.53
C ILE A 93 5.24 -24.75 9.59
N GLN A 94 6.42 -24.85 8.95
CA GLN A 94 7.25 -26.05 9.02
C GLN A 94 7.64 -26.40 10.45
N ASN A 95 8.06 -25.41 11.24
CA ASN A 95 8.38 -25.60 12.65
C ASN A 95 7.15 -26.05 13.45
N TRP A 96 6.01 -25.41 13.23
CA TRP A 96 4.75 -25.79 13.87
C TRP A 96 4.31 -27.22 13.52
N MET A 97 4.42 -27.63 12.26
CA MET A 97 4.12 -29.00 11.81
C MET A 97 5.06 -30.01 12.49
N PHE A 98 6.37 -29.71 12.52
CA PHE A 98 7.37 -30.56 13.16
C PHE A 98 7.08 -30.74 14.65
N LEU A 99 6.80 -29.65 15.37
CA LEU A 99 6.45 -29.70 16.79
C LEU A 99 5.13 -30.45 17.01
N SER A 100 4.12 -30.22 16.18
CA SER A 100 2.83 -30.89 16.27
C SER A 100 2.93 -32.39 16.08
N ALA A 101 3.79 -32.84 15.14
CA ALA A 101 3.99 -34.25 14.84
C ALA A 101 4.80 -35.00 15.92
N ASN A 102 5.70 -34.29 16.62
CA ASN A 102 6.61 -34.87 17.62
C ASN A 102 6.21 -34.54 19.07
N ARG A 103 5.01 -33.98 19.31
CA ARG A 103 4.58 -33.65 20.67
C ARG A 103 4.14 -34.89 21.45
N ASP A 104 4.26 -34.81 22.76
CA ASP A 104 3.57 -35.70 23.68
C ASP A 104 2.04 -35.52 23.54
N PRO A 105 1.25 -36.59 23.31
CA PRO A 105 -0.20 -36.53 23.22
C PRO A 105 -0.88 -35.81 24.39
N ASP A 106 -0.31 -35.91 25.59
CA ASP A 106 -0.88 -35.34 26.82
C ASP A 106 -0.48 -33.87 27.04
N SER A 107 0.42 -33.33 26.22
CA SER A 107 0.84 -31.93 26.29
C SER A 107 -0.18 -30.98 25.63
N LYS A 108 -0.05 -29.66 25.79
CA LYS A 108 -0.80 -28.66 25.01
C LYS A 108 -0.27 -28.62 23.57
N ALA A 109 -1.15 -28.58 22.58
CA ALA A 109 -0.74 -28.43 21.19
C ALA A 109 -0.11 -27.05 20.94
N PRO A 110 0.96 -26.95 20.11
CA PRO A 110 1.53 -25.67 19.75
C PRO A 110 0.52 -24.83 18.97
N GLU A 111 0.53 -23.53 19.23
CA GLU A 111 -0.36 -22.58 18.54
C GLU A 111 0.07 -22.41 17.09
N MET A 112 -0.90 -22.37 16.19
CA MET A 112 -0.63 -22.16 14.77
C MET A 112 -0.06 -20.73 14.58
N PRO A 113 1.07 -20.58 13.88
CA PRO A 113 1.68 -19.28 13.70
C PRO A 113 0.79 -18.36 12.84
N GLU A 114 0.72 -17.09 13.23
CA GLU A 114 0.07 -16.07 12.41
C GLU A 114 0.97 -15.66 11.22
N PRO A 115 0.42 -15.46 10.01
CA PRO A 115 1.18 -14.96 8.87
C PRO A 115 1.77 -13.57 9.12
N TYR A 116 2.93 -13.31 8.52
CA TYR A 116 3.56 -12.01 8.53
C TYR A 116 2.63 -10.96 7.90
N PRO A 117 2.46 -9.78 8.52
CA PRO A 117 1.52 -8.78 8.02
C PRO A 117 1.95 -8.22 6.67
N LEU A 118 1.08 -8.32 5.67
CA LEU A 118 1.27 -7.73 4.35
C LEU A 118 0.55 -6.37 4.24
N PRO A 119 1.02 -5.45 3.36
CA PRO A 119 0.35 -4.17 3.14
C PRO A 119 -1.10 -4.32 2.66
N ASP A 120 -1.36 -5.38 1.89
CA ASP A 120 -2.67 -5.71 1.35
C ASP A 120 -3.67 -6.09 2.46
N ASP A 121 -3.19 -6.71 3.54
CA ASP A 121 -4.02 -7.10 4.68
C ASP A 121 -4.62 -5.90 5.41
N ILE A 122 -3.92 -4.76 5.40
CA ILE A 122 -4.39 -3.52 6.03
C ILE A 122 -5.67 -3.04 5.35
N LYS A 123 -5.73 -3.10 4.01
CA LYS A 123 -6.92 -2.71 3.24
C LYS A 123 -8.06 -3.70 3.44
N VAL A 124 -7.78 -5.00 3.41
CA VAL A 124 -8.79 -6.05 3.64
C VAL A 124 -9.42 -5.91 5.03
N LYS A 125 -8.61 -5.71 6.07
CA LYS A 125 -9.10 -5.51 7.45
C LYS A 125 -9.95 -4.25 7.60
N LYS A 126 -9.65 -3.15 6.89
CA LYS A 126 -10.46 -1.92 6.91
C LYS A 126 -11.81 -2.13 6.20
N GLN A 127 -11.80 -2.72 5.00
CA GLN A 127 -13.02 -2.97 4.24
C GLN A 127 -13.99 -3.96 4.92
N LEU A 128 -13.48 -4.96 5.64
CA LEU A 128 -14.33 -5.92 6.36
C LEU A 128 -15.02 -5.31 7.59
N LYS A 129 -14.41 -4.30 8.22
CA LYS A 129 -14.94 -3.65 9.42
C LYS A 129 -16.08 -2.66 9.12
N ASP A 130 -16.09 -2.08 7.92
CA ASP A 130 -16.88 -0.88 7.63
C ASP A 130 -18.07 -1.10 6.68
N LYS A 131 -18.31 -2.32 6.17
CA LYS A 131 -19.39 -2.57 5.19
C LYS A 131 -20.78 -2.73 5.85
N PRO A 132 -21.76 -1.86 5.55
CA PRO A 132 -23.17 -2.08 5.90
C PRO A 132 -23.65 -3.38 5.25
N GLY A 133 -24.33 -4.23 6.01
CA GLY A 133 -24.78 -5.55 5.54
C GLY A 133 -23.74 -6.68 5.69
N SER A 134 -22.52 -6.39 6.15
CA SER A 134 -21.58 -7.41 6.64
C SER A 134 -22.18 -8.18 7.81
N PHE A 135 -21.88 -9.47 7.94
CA PHE A 135 -22.30 -10.29 9.07
C PHE A 135 -21.88 -9.67 10.41
N GLY A 136 -20.66 -9.13 10.49
CA GLY A 136 -20.18 -8.44 11.70
C GLY A 136 -20.98 -7.17 12.03
N PHE A 137 -21.46 -6.46 11.01
CA PHE A 137 -22.36 -5.31 11.19
C PHE A 137 -23.73 -5.78 11.69
N MET A 138 -24.30 -6.84 11.10
CA MET A 138 -25.58 -7.40 11.52
C MET A 138 -25.54 -8.00 12.94
N ALA A 139 -24.45 -8.68 13.32
CA ALA A 139 -24.27 -9.20 14.66
C ALA A 139 -24.22 -8.08 15.72
N LYS A 140 -23.50 -6.99 15.44
CA LYS A 140 -23.44 -5.81 16.32
C LYS A 140 -24.80 -5.13 16.47
N THR A 141 -25.57 -4.98 15.39
CA THR A 141 -26.89 -4.34 15.46
C THR A 141 -27.89 -5.19 16.24
N LEU A 142 -27.87 -6.51 16.06
CA LEU A 142 -28.71 -7.44 16.83
C LEU A 142 -28.36 -7.43 18.31
N LEU A 143 -27.07 -7.47 18.67
CA LEU A 143 -26.61 -7.36 20.06
C LEU A 143 -27.00 -6.04 20.71
N ALA A 144 -26.87 -4.91 19.99
CA ALA A 144 -27.29 -3.60 20.48
C ALA A 144 -28.80 -3.54 20.72
N LYS A 145 -29.61 -4.11 19.83
CA LYS A 145 -31.07 -4.19 19.96
C LYS A 145 -31.48 -5.08 21.14
N ALA A 146 -30.78 -6.19 21.36
CA ALA A 146 -31.00 -7.07 22.51
C ALA A 146 -30.67 -6.38 23.85
N LYS A 147 -29.56 -5.61 23.91
CA LYS A 147 -29.22 -4.81 25.10
C LYS A 147 -30.27 -3.73 25.39
N LYS A 148 -30.75 -3.02 24.37
CA LYS A 148 -31.84 -2.03 24.54
C LYS A 148 -33.14 -2.66 25.03
N ARG A 149 -33.49 -3.85 24.54
CA ARG A 149 -34.67 -4.60 25.03
C ARG A 149 -34.52 -5.02 26.50
N LYS A 150 -33.33 -5.44 26.92
CA LYS A 150 -33.04 -5.75 28.34
C LYS A 150 -33.10 -4.51 29.24
N ALA A 151 -32.65 -3.35 28.75
CA ALA A 151 -32.68 -2.10 29.52
C ALA A 151 -34.06 -1.42 29.57
N ALA A 152 -34.97 -1.78 28.64
CA ALA A 152 -36.35 -1.25 28.60
C ALA A 152 -37.39 -2.20 29.21
N GLY A 153 -36.97 -3.41 29.61
CA GLY A 153 -37.83 -4.45 30.20
C GLY A 153 -37.49 -4.77 31.66
N GLY A 154 -36.71 -3.93 32.32
CA GLY A 154 -36.50 -3.89 33.77
C GLY A 154 -36.86 -2.51 34.29
#